data_AF-A0AAD6T6N2-F1
#
_entry.id   AF-A0AAD6T6N2-F1
#
_cell.length_a   1.000
_cell.length_b   1.000
_cell.length_c   1.000
_cell.angle_alpha   90.00
_cell.angle_beta   90.00
_cell.angle_gamma   90.00
#
_symmetry.space_group_name_H-M   'P 1'
#
loop_
_entity.id
_entity.type
_entity.pdbx_description
1 polymer ?
#
loop_
_entity_poly.entity_id
_entity_poly.type
_entity_poly.pdbx_seq_one_letter_code
_entity_poly.pdbx_strand_id
1 'polypeptide(L)'
;MVYVRSRKFCCCLPVRFGVFVMSLAALLFGGLVAIAGWIEVKDIHEHPIDQAEATALYIHAAIFSILALVGAFGLFGAISKQTGLVSLFGWMLGFHLGFSIATGVYTIYTLFKRNPEEALANCINGSDDPTVIHSCQEGLKILKIIVVTAYCVSWLFELYGYIIVNAYVKQLQEEESVNVASNPNAPMTHYVPPPSNYAFTQSAQAQGNQA
;
A
#
# COMPACT_ATOMS: atom_id res chain seq x y z
N MET A 1 15.91 -29.26 17.79
CA MET A 1 14.88 -28.72 16.87
C MET A 1 14.96 -27.21 16.96
N VAL A 2 15.30 -26.51 15.88
CA VAL A 2 15.37 -25.04 15.88
C VAL A 2 13.95 -24.50 15.89
N TYR A 3 13.59 -23.76 16.94
CA TYR A 3 12.27 -23.18 17.09
C TYR A 3 12.26 -21.80 16.43
N VAL A 4 11.67 -21.69 15.23
CA VAL A 4 11.44 -20.40 14.59
C VAL A 4 10.25 -19.75 15.31
N ARG A 5 10.51 -18.65 16.03
CA ARG A 5 9.44 -17.90 16.70
C ARG A 5 8.54 -17.27 15.64
N SER A 6 7.39 -17.89 15.38
CA SER A 6 6.32 -17.29 14.57
C SER A 6 5.93 -15.95 15.19
N ARG A 7 6.24 -14.84 14.52
CA ARG A 7 5.80 -13.51 14.96
C ARG A 7 4.32 -13.38 14.64
N LYS A 8 3.48 -13.59 15.66
CA LYS A 8 2.03 -13.37 15.59
C LYS A 8 1.78 -11.86 15.69
N PHE A 9 1.25 -11.24 14.64
CA PHE A 9 0.73 -9.86 14.72
C PHE A 9 -0.80 -9.90 14.80
N CYS A 10 -1.36 -9.16 15.77
CA CYS A 10 -2.79 -9.08 16.11
C CYS A 10 -3.46 -10.46 16.39
N CYS A 11 -3.25 -10.95 17.61
CA CYS A 11 -4.00 -12.03 18.28
C CYS A 11 -3.92 -13.47 17.76
N CYS A 12 -3.61 -13.77 16.49
CA CYS A 12 -3.27 -15.13 16.01
C CYS A 12 -2.93 -15.21 14.51
N LEU A 13 -3.06 -14.11 13.77
CA LEU A 13 -3.00 -14.10 12.32
C LEU A 13 -1.56 -14.26 11.81
N PRO A 14 -1.29 -15.22 10.91
CA PRO A 14 0.02 -15.33 10.28
C PRO A 14 0.26 -14.08 9.41
N VAL A 15 1.42 -13.45 9.57
CA VAL A 15 1.87 -12.28 8.77
C VAL A 15 1.70 -12.52 7.27
N ARG A 16 1.86 -13.77 6.81
CA ARG A 16 1.61 -14.21 5.43
C ARG A 16 0.18 -13.95 4.95
N PHE A 17 -0.83 -14.17 5.79
CA PHE A 17 -2.22 -13.88 5.46
C PHE A 17 -2.48 -12.37 5.39
N GLY A 18 -1.80 -11.58 6.25
CA GLY A 18 -1.83 -10.12 6.16
C GLY A 18 -1.34 -9.61 4.81
N VAL A 19 -0.16 -10.03 4.35
CA VAL A 19 0.36 -9.64 3.04
C VAL A 19 -0.59 -10.07 1.91
N PHE A 20 -1.16 -11.27 1.99
CA PHE A 20 -2.11 -11.77 0.99
C PHE A 20 -3.37 -10.89 0.90
N VAL A 21 -4.03 -10.60 2.02
CA VAL A 21 -5.24 -9.77 2.07
C VAL A 21 -4.96 -8.35 1.60
N MET A 22 -3.85 -7.76 2.06
CA MET A 22 -3.47 -6.40 1.66
C MET A 22 -3.17 -6.31 0.16
N SER A 23 -2.48 -7.31 -0.40
CA SER A 23 -2.16 -7.37 -1.83
C SER A 23 -3.41 -7.57 -2.69
N LEU A 24 -4.34 -8.41 -2.24
CA LEU A 24 -5.61 -8.63 -2.92
C LEU A 24 -6.47 -7.35 -2.92
N ALA A 25 -6.56 -6.67 -1.78
CA ALA A 25 -7.25 -5.39 -1.69
C ALA A 25 -6.59 -4.32 -2.57
N ALA A 26 -5.25 -4.21 -2.55
CA ALA A 26 -4.53 -3.28 -3.44
C ALA A 26 -4.78 -3.59 -4.93
N LEU A 27 -4.83 -4.87 -5.30
CA LEU A 27 -5.15 -5.28 -6.67
C LEU A 27 -6.59 -4.93 -7.07
N LEU A 28 -7.56 -5.21 -6.20
CA LEU A 28 -8.98 -4.95 -6.49
C LEU A 28 -9.30 -3.46 -6.49
N PHE A 29 -8.95 -2.74 -5.43
CA PHE A 29 -9.21 -1.30 -5.34
C PHE A 29 -8.36 -0.53 -6.35
N GLY A 30 -7.07 -0.87 -6.48
CA GLY A 30 -6.19 -0.29 -7.49
C GLY A 30 -6.73 -0.52 -8.91
N GLY A 31 -7.11 -1.76 -9.21
CA GLY A 31 -7.63 -2.15 -10.52
C GLY A 31 -8.98 -1.49 -10.86
N LEU A 32 -9.93 -1.47 -9.92
CA LEU A 32 -11.23 -0.82 -10.13
C LEU A 32 -11.09 0.68 -10.40
N VAL A 33 -10.28 1.37 -9.59
CA VAL A 33 -10.04 2.82 -9.76
C VAL A 33 -9.27 3.08 -11.06
N ALA A 34 -8.28 2.25 -11.41
CA ALA A 34 -7.58 2.38 -12.68
C ALA A 34 -8.52 2.20 -13.88
N ILE A 35 -9.39 1.19 -13.87
CA ILE A 35 -10.38 0.96 -14.93
C ILE A 35 -11.30 2.17 -15.07
N ALA A 36 -11.84 2.69 -13.95
CA ALA A 36 -12.68 3.88 -13.94
C ALA A 36 -11.94 5.09 -14.52
N GLY A 37 -10.70 5.35 -14.06
CA GLY A 37 -9.89 6.46 -14.57
C GLY A 37 -9.60 6.35 -16.07
N TRP A 38 -9.32 5.14 -16.58
CA TRP A 38 -9.11 4.93 -18.01
C TRP A 38 -10.38 5.05 -18.85
N ILE A 39 -11.56 4.81 -18.27
CA ILE A 39 -12.85 5.11 -18.91
C ILE A 39 -13.01 6.63 -19.02
N GLU A 40 -12.82 7.37 -17.93
CA GLU A 40 -12.92 8.84 -17.95
C GLU A 40 -11.92 9.47 -18.92
N VAL A 41 -10.70 8.92 -19.02
CA VAL A 41 -9.70 9.36 -20.02
C VAL A 41 -10.19 9.19 -21.46
N LYS A 42 -10.94 8.14 -21.77
CA LYS A 42 -11.50 7.95 -23.12
C LYS A 42 -12.57 9.00 -23.42
N ASP A 43 -13.35 9.38 -22.42
CA ASP A 43 -14.46 10.34 -22.54
C ASP A 43 -13.99 11.79 -22.70
N ILE A 44 -12.70 12.09 -22.43
CA ILE A 44 -12.10 13.42 -22.68
C ILE A 44 -12.28 13.87 -24.14
N HIS A 45 -12.27 12.94 -25.11
CA HIS A 45 -12.48 13.29 -26.52
C HIS A 45 -13.90 13.79 -26.81
N GLU A 46 -14.89 13.35 -26.03
CA GLU A 46 -16.28 13.78 -26.19
C GLU A 46 -16.57 15.06 -25.39
N HIS A 47 -15.93 15.22 -24.24
CA HIS A 47 -16.09 16.39 -23.36
C HIS A 47 -14.72 17.00 -23.04
N PRO A 48 -14.23 17.97 -23.85
CA PRO A 48 -12.91 18.54 -23.67
C PRO A 48 -12.82 19.31 -22.35
N ILE A 49 -11.99 18.81 -21.44
CA ILE A 49 -11.63 19.45 -20.19
C ILE A 49 -10.34 20.27 -20.33
N ASP A 50 -10.04 21.07 -19.31
CA ASP A 50 -8.79 21.83 -19.28
C ASP A 50 -7.56 20.89 -19.31
N GLN A 51 -6.47 21.36 -19.94
CA GLN A 51 -5.25 20.57 -20.13
C GLN A 51 -4.61 20.16 -18.80
N ALA A 52 -4.73 20.99 -17.76
CA ALA A 52 -4.21 20.66 -16.44
C ALA A 52 -5.03 19.54 -15.78
N GLU A 53 -6.36 19.54 -15.97
CA GLU A 53 -7.26 18.52 -15.43
C GLU A 53 -7.08 17.18 -16.17
N ALA A 54 -6.93 17.21 -17.50
CA ALA A 54 -6.60 16.03 -18.29
C ALA A 54 -5.29 15.38 -17.83
N THR A 55 -4.24 16.19 -17.64
CA THR A 55 -2.93 15.70 -17.18
C THR A 55 -3.04 15.05 -15.80
N ALA A 56 -3.77 15.67 -14.88
CA ALA A 56 -4.00 15.11 -13.54
C ALA A 56 -4.74 13.76 -13.61
N LEU A 57 -5.74 13.63 -14.48
CA LEU A 57 -6.50 12.40 -14.66
C LEU A 57 -5.62 11.26 -15.20
N TYR A 58 -4.80 11.54 -16.21
CA TYR A 58 -3.83 10.56 -16.74
C TYR A 58 -2.85 10.09 -15.67
N ILE A 59 -2.29 11.02 -14.88
CA ILE A 59 -1.37 10.70 -13.80
C ILE A 59 -2.08 9.82 -12.76
N HIS A 60 -3.31 10.16 -12.38
CA HIS A 60 -4.07 9.40 -11.40
C HIS A 60 -4.35 7.98 -11.87
N ALA A 61 -4.85 7.81 -13.09
CA ALA A 61 -5.09 6.49 -13.70
C ALA A 61 -3.80 5.65 -13.76
N ALA A 62 -2.66 6.27 -14.07
CA ALA A 62 -1.37 5.59 -14.10
C ALA A 62 -0.90 5.15 -12.70
N ILE A 63 -1.04 6.00 -11.67
CA ILE A 63 -0.68 5.65 -10.27
C ILE A 63 -1.48 4.44 -9.81
N PHE A 64 -2.80 4.45 -9.99
CA PHE A 64 -3.66 3.34 -9.56
C PHE A 64 -3.41 2.06 -10.38
N SER A 65 -3.00 2.19 -11.63
CA SER A 65 -2.53 1.04 -12.44
C SER A 65 -1.25 0.45 -11.86
N ILE A 66 -0.30 1.28 -11.43
CA ILE A 66 0.92 0.84 -10.74
C ILE A 66 0.55 0.17 -9.41
N LEU A 67 -0.39 0.72 -8.65
CA LEU A 67 -0.87 0.11 -7.40
C LEU A 67 -1.47 -1.29 -7.65
N ALA A 68 -2.24 -1.47 -8.72
CA ALA A 68 -2.77 -2.77 -9.11
C ALA A 68 -1.64 -3.75 -9.44
N LEU A 69 -0.62 -3.32 -10.19
CA LEU A 69 0.55 -4.14 -10.49
C LEU A 69 1.34 -4.50 -9.23
N VAL A 70 1.54 -3.55 -8.33
CA VAL A 70 2.17 -3.76 -7.02
C VAL A 70 1.37 -4.79 -6.21
N GLY A 71 0.03 -4.69 -6.20
CA GLY A 71 -0.86 -5.67 -5.61
C GLY A 71 -0.70 -7.07 -6.22
N ALA A 72 -0.58 -7.18 -7.54
CA ALA A 72 -0.30 -8.45 -8.21
C ALA A 72 1.05 -9.03 -7.77
N PHE A 73 2.12 -8.22 -7.75
CA PHE A 73 3.43 -8.66 -7.27
C PHE A 73 3.42 -9.07 -5.81
N GLY A 74 2.67 -8.37 -4.95
CA GLY A 74 2.47 -8.74 -3.55
C GLY A 74 1.77 -10.09 -3.39
N LEU A 75 0.78 -10.37 -4.26
CA LEU A 75 0.09 -11.66 -4.30
C LEU A 75 1.03 -12.81 -4.70
N PHE A 76 1.85 -12.59 -5.74
CA PHE A 76 2.88 -13.55 -6.13
C PHE A 76 3.95 -13.72 -5.05
N GLY A 77 4.41 -12.63 -4.43
CA GLY A 77 5.42 -12.65 -3.35
C GLY A 77 4.95 -13.39 -2.10
N ALA A 78 3.66 -13.28 -1.75
CA ALA A 78 3.06 -14.03 -0.66
C ALA A 78 3.11 -15.55 -0.90
N ILE A 79 2.99 -16.00 -2.16
CA ILE A 79 3.04 -17.41 -2.55
C ILE A 79 4.49 -17.91 -2.65
N SER A 80 5.38 -17.14 -3.29
CA SER A 80 6.72 -17.60 -3.68
C SER A 80 7.71 -17.74 -2.52
N LYS A 81 7.44 -17.17 -1.33
CA LYS A 81 8.34 -17.18 -0.15
C LYS A 81 9.77 -16.67 -0.41
N GLN A 82 10.02 -15.98 -1.53
CA GLN A 82 11.33 -15.45 -1.88
C GLN A 82 11.55 -14.09 -1.21
N THR A 83 12.63 -13.96 -0.42
CA THR A 83 13.02 -12.74 0.30
C THR A 83 13.17 -11.54 -0.62
N GLY A 84 13.79 -11.73 -1.79
CA GLY A 84 14.02 -10.66 -2.77
C GLY A 84 12.73 -10.04 -3.32
N LEU A 85 11.76 -10.87 -3.74
CA LEU A 85 10.47 -10.41 -4.27
C LEU A 85 9.64 -9.66 -3.23
N VAL A 86 9.61 -10.17 -1.99
CA VAL A 86 8.89 -9.52 -0.88
C VAL A 86 9.56 -8.19 -0.50
N SER A 87 10.90 -8.13 -0.51
CA SER A 87 11.65 -6.90 -0.26
C SER A 87 11.40 -5.85 -1.35
N LEU A 88 11.40 -6.27 -2.63
CA LEU A 88 11.08 -5.39 -3.75
C LEU A 88 9.66 -4.83 -3.65
N PHE A 89 8.68 -5.69 -3.30
CA PHE A 89 7.31 -5.27 -3.03
C PHE A 89 7.25 -4.19 -1.93
N GLY A 90 7.98 -4.39 -0.82
CA GLY A 90 8.06 -3.39 0.26
C GLY A 90 8.62 -2.05 -0.19
N TRP A 91 9.67 -2.06 -1.02
CA TRP A 91 10.24 -0.86 -1.61
C TRP A 91 9.26 -0.15 -2.56
N MET A 92 8.62 -0.90 -3.47
CA MET A 92 7.62 -0.33 -4.39
C MET A 92 6.44 0.29 -3.63
N LEU A 93 5.95 -0.38 -2.58
CA LEU A 93 4.88 0.14 -1.75
C LEU A 93 5.30 1.40 -0.99
N GLY A 94 6.54 1.47 -0.50
CA GLY A 94 7.09 2.67 0.13
C GLY A 94 7.21 3.85 -0.83
N PHE A 95 7.70 3.63 -2.05
CA PHE A 95 7.76 4.67 -3.09
C PHE A 95 6.37 5.14 -3.52
N HIS A 96 5.44 4.19 -3.71
CA HIS A 96 4.05 4.50 -4.04
C HIS A 96 3.41 5.37 -2.95
N LEU A 97 3.58 5.01 -1.68
CA LEU A 97 3.07 5.78 -0.55
C LEU A 97 3.63 7.21 -0.54
N GLY A 98 4.95 7.37 -0.72
CA GLY A 98 5.57 8.69 -0.78
C GLY A 98 5.00 9.56 -1.91
N PHE A 99 4.86 8.98 -3.11
CA PHE A 99 4.30 9.68 -4.26
C PHE A 99 2.80 9.98 -4.12
N SER A 100 2.04 9.04 -3.56
CA SER A 100 0.61 9.17 -3.25
C SER A 100 0.36 10.28 -2.22
N ILE A 101 1.21 10.39 -1.20
CA ILE A 101 1.13 11.50 -0.23
C ILE A 101 1.41 12.84 -0.92
N ALA A 102 2.48 12.94 -1.70
CA ALA A 102 2.85 14.20 -2.37
C ALA A 102 1.73 14.67 -3.32
N THR A 103 1.25 13.78 -4.18
CA THR A 103 0.18 14.08 -5.15
C THR A 103 -1.17 14.30 -4.48
N GLY A 104 -1.51 13.52 -3.45
CA GLY A 104 -2.77 13.68 -2.70
C GLY A 104 -2.79 14.96 -1.87
N VAL A 105 -1.70 15.36 -1.22
CA VAL A 105 -1.61 16.66 -0.53
C VAL A 105 -1.76 17.81 -1.50
N TYR A 106 -1.10 17.75 -2.67
CA TYR A 106 -1.28 18.75 -3.73
C TYR A 106 -2.73 18.81 -4.19
N THR A 107 -3.36 17.66 -4.45
CA THR A 107 -4.76 17.55 -4.89
C THR A 107 -5.73 18.12 -3.86
N ILE A 108 -5.54 17.79 -2.58
CA ILE A 108 -6.33 18.34 -1.48
C ILE A 108 -6.14 19.86 -1.43
N TYR A 109 -4.90 20.34 -1.47
CA TYR A 109 -4.62 21.78 -1.45
C TYR A 109 -5.30 22.53 -2.61
N THR A 110 -5.20 22.03 -3.85
CA THR A 110 -5.87 22.65 -5.00
C THR A 110 -7.38 22.58 -4.89
N LEU A 111 -7.94 21.46 -4.39
CA LEU A 111 -9.37 21.29 -4.18
C LEU A 111 -9.95 22.28 -3.16
N PHE A 112 -9.21 22.59 -2.09
CA PHE A 112 -9.63 23.58 -1.10
C PHE A 112 -9.38 25.02 -1.54
N LYS A 113 -8.41 25.24 -2.43
CA LYS A 113 -8.06 26.57 -2.94
C LYS A 113 -8.85 26.99 -4.19
N ARG A 114 -9.44 26.04 -4.91
CA ARG A 114 -10.30 26.32 -6.07
C ARG A 114 -11.46 27.23 -5.67
N ASN A 115 -11.72 28.25 -6.48
CA ASN A 115 -12.80 29.20 -6.22
C ASN A 115 -14.14 28.44 -6.20
N PRO A 116 -14.86 28.44 -5.07
CA PRO A 116 -16.11 27.68 -4.95
C PRO A 116 -17.17 28.22 -5.90
N GLU A 117 -17.13 29.51 -6.24
CA GLU A 117 -18.07 30.14 -7.17
C GLU A 117 -17.94 29.61 -8.60
N GLU A 118 -16.71 29.39 -9.08
CA GLU A 118 -16.46 28.85 -10.43
C GLU A 118 -16.92 27.39 -10.54
N ALA A 119 -16.57 26.57 -9.55
CA ALA A 119 -17.02 25.18 -9.49
C ALA A 119 -18.55 25.08 -9.36
N LEU A 120 -19.16 25.98 -8.59
CA LEU A 120 -20.61 26.05 -8.42
C LEU A 120 -21.30 26.52 -9.71
N ALA A 121 -20.77 27.53 -10.39
CA ALA A 121 -21.30 28.02 -11.66
C ALA A 121 -21.28 26.93 -12.75
N ASN A 122 -20.19 26.17 -12.84
CA ASN A 122 -20.08 25.04 -13.76
C ASN A 122 -21.07 23.91 -13.44
N CYS A 123 -21.34 23.66 -12.15
CA CYS A 123 -22.31 22.66 -11.74
C CYS A 123 -23.76 23.08 -12.01
N ILE A 124 -24.11 24.35 -11.74
CA ILE A 124 -25.45 24.89 -11.95
C ILE A 124 -25.77 24.96 -13.46
N ASN A 125 -24.76 25.20 -14.30
CA ASN A 125 -24.87 25.27 -15.76
C ASN A 125 -26.03 26.18 -16.24
N GLY A 126 -26.21 27.33 -15.58
CA GLY A 126 -27.25 28.31 -15.89
C GLY A 126 -28.67 27.93 -15.45
N SER A 127 -28.86 26.89 -14.64
CA SER A 127 -30.15 26.54 -14.05
C SER A 127 -30.55 27.50 -12.91
N ASP A 128 -31.79 28.01 -12.95
CA ASP A 128 -32.37 28.81 -11.86
C ASP A 128 -33.16 27.97 -10.84
N ASP A 129 -33.17 26.64 -10.99
CA ASP A 129 -33.89 25.76 -10.06
C ASP A 129 -33.19 25.73 -8.69
N PRO A 130 -33.87 26.15 -7.59
CA PRO A 130 -33.29 26.16 -6.25
C PRO A 130 -32.82 24.76 -5.80
N THR A 131 -33.44 23.69 -6.32
CA THR A 131 -33.08 22.30 -6.03
C THR A 131 -31.73 21.95 -6.64
N VAL A 132 -31.45 22.41 -7.86
CA VAL A 132 -30.17 22.18 -8.56
C VAL A 132 -29.06 22.94 -7.86
N ILE A 133 -29.30 24.22 -7.52
CA ILE A 133 -28.34 25.07 -6.81
C ILE A 133 -27.96 24.45 -5.46
N HIS A 134 -28.95 24.02 -4.67
CA HIS A 134 -28.70 23.39 -3.37
C HIS A 134 -27.94 22.06 -3.52
N SER A 135 -28.32 21.23 -4.49
CA SER A 135 -27.66 19.94 -4.74
C SER A 135 -26.20 20.11 -5.18
N CYS A 136 -25.89 21.13 -5.97
CA CYS A 136 -24.52 21.46 -6.37
C CYS A 136 -23.67 21.92 -5.17
N GLN A 137 -24.21 22.78 -4.30
CA GLN A 137 -23.49 23.25 -3.12
C GLN A 137 -23.16 22.12 -2.14
N GLU A 138 -24.15 21.30 -1.80
CA GLU A 138 -23.95 20.14 -0.93
C GLU A 138 -23.06 19.08 -1.60
N GLY A 139 -23.23 18.85 -2.92
CA GLY A 139 -22.39 17.95 -3.70
C GLY A 139 -20.91 18.31 -3.64
N LEU A 140 -20.56 19.59 -3.85
CA LEU A 140 -19.18 20.06 -3.76
C LEU A 140 -18.58 19.90 -2.34
N LYS A 141 -19.40 20.10 -1.31
CA LYS A 141 -18.97 19.91 0.09
C LYS A 141 -18.75 18.43 0.42
N ILE A 142 -19.68 17.57 0.02
CA ILE A 142 -19.58 16.11 0.18
C ILE A 142 -18.36 15.58 -0.58
N LEU A 143 -18.12 16.05 -1.81
CA LEU A 143 -16.96 15.65 -2.61
C LEU A 143 -15.64 15.93 -1.89
N LYS A 144 -15.48 17.12 -1.30
CA LYS A 144 -14.29 17.46 -0.50
C LYS A 144 -14.07 16.50 0.66
N ILE A 145 -15.13 16.14 1.38
CA ILE A 145 -15.06 15.19 2.52
C ILE A 145 -14.66 13.81 2.02
N ILE A 146 -15.28 13.32 0.94
CA ILE A 146 -15.01 12.01 0.35
C ILE A 146 -13.55 11.92 -0.08
N VAL A 147 -13.04 12.91 -0.82
CA VAL A 147 -11.67 12.92 -1.34
C VAL A 147 -10.65 12.88 -0.21
N VAL A 148 -10.81 13.74 0.81
CA VAL A 148 -9.89 13.75 1.97
C VAL A 148 -9.93 12.41 2.72
N THR A 149 -11.13 11.90 2.98
CA THR A 149 -11.31 10.63 3.70
C THR A 149 -10.67 9.47 2.94
N ALA A 150 -10.87 9.40 1.61
CA ALA A 150 -10.31 8.37 0.76
C ALA A 150 -8.78 8.37 0.81
N TYR A 151 -8.13 9.53 0.70
CA TYR A 151 -6.67 9.64 0.80
C TYR A 151 -6.15 9.26 2.19
N CYS A 152 -6.80 9.70 3.26
CA CYS A 152 -6.38 9.34 4.61
C CYS A 152 -6.46 7.82 4.84
N VAL A 153 -7.55 7.19 4.42
CA VAL A 153 -7.73 5.74 4.55
C VAL A 153 -6.73 4.98 3.70
N SER A 154 -6.49 5.40 2.45
CA SER A 154 -5.53 4.74 1.57
C SER A 154 -4.10 4.84 2.10
N TRP A 155 -3.66 5.99 2.61
CA TRP A 155 -2.33 6.14 3.20
C TRP A 155 -2.14 5.31 4.46
N LEU A 156 -3.15 5.24 5.33
CA LEU A 156 -3.10 4.36 6.51
C LEU A 156 -3.00 2.89 6.10
N PHE A 157 -3.74 2.50 5.07
CA PHE A 157 -3.71 1.14 4.52
C PHE A 157 -2.34 0.80 3.95
N GLU A 158 -1.78 1.67 3.11
CA GLU A 158 -0.44 1.50 2.51
C GLU A 158 0.67 1.48 3.57
N LEU A 159 0.62 2.37 4.56
CA LEU A 159 1.56 2.40 5.69
C LEU A 159 1.50 1.11 6.50
N TYR A 160 0.29 0.62 6.80
CA TYR A 160 0.11 -0.64 7.50
C TYR A 160 0.66 -1.83 6.69
N GLY A 161 0.40 -1.85 5.38
CA GLY A 161 0.98 -2.81 4.46
C GLY A 161 2.50 -2.79 4.48
N TYR A 162 3.11 -1.61 4.42
CA TYR A 162 4.56 -1.42 4.47
C TYR A 162 5.17 -1.97 5.76
N ILE A 163 4.55 -1.72 6.92
CA ILE A 163 4.99 -2.27 8.21
C ILE A 163 4.94 -3.80 8.21
N ILE A 164 3.85 -4.40 7.72
CA ILE A 164 3.69 -5.85 7.64
C ILE A 164 4.76 -6.48 6.74
N VAL A 165 5.00 -5.90 5.57
CA VAL A 165 5.97 -6.42 4.61
C VAL A 165 7.38 -6.39 5.20
N ASN A 166 7.77 -5.30 5.85
CA ASN A 166 9.07 -5.21 6.51
C ASN A 166 9.23 -6.23 7.64
N ALA A 167 8.18 -6.47 8.41
CA ALA A 167 8.19 -7.54 9.42
C ALA A 167 8.33 -8.92 8.75
N TYR A 168 7.69 -9.14 7.61
CA TYR A 168 7.77 -10.40 6.86
C TYR A 168 9.14 -10.64 6.25
N VAL A 169 9.77 -9.62 5.65
CA VAL A 169 11.15 -9.71 5.12
C VAL A 169 12.12 -10.11 6.22
N LYS A 170 12.03 -9.47 7.40
CA LYS A 170 12.88 -9.82 8.55
C LYS A 170 12.67 -11.28 8.98
N GLN A 171 11.43 -11.76 8.99
CA GLN A 171 11.16 -13.16 9.32
C GLN A 171 11.74 -14.13 8.28
N LEU A 172 11.62 -13.83 6.99
CA LEU A 172 12.18 -14.70 5.95
C LEU A 172 13.72 -14.72 5.98
N GLN A 173 14.37 -13.60 6.27
CA GLN A 173 15.83 -13.53 6.46
C GLN A 173 16.29 -14.37 7.66
N GLU A 174 15.52 -14.35 8.76
CA GLU A 174 15.77 -15.22 9.92
C GLU A 174 15.58 -16.70 9.56
N GLU A 175 14.52 -17.06 8.84
CA GLU A 175 14.29 -18.43 8.34
C GLU A 175 15.43 -18.90 7.40
N GLU A 176 15.90 -18.03 6.52
CA GLU A 176 16.99 -18.32 5.57
C GLU A 176 18.34 -18.54 6.30
N SER A 177 18.69 -17.66 7.24
CA SER A 177 19.94 -17.79 8.01
C SER A 177 19.99 -19.05 8.88
N VAL A 178 18.86 -19.46 9.47
CA VAL A 178 18.75 -20.74 10.20
C VAL A 178 18.93 -21.93 9.26
N ASN A 179 18.28 -21.91 8.08
CA ASN A 179 18.40 -22.99 7.11
C ASN A 179 19.84 -23.18 6.64
N VAL A 180 20.56 -22.08 6.35
CA VAL A 180 21.98 -22.11 5.98
C VAL A 180 22.84 -22.67 7.12
N ALA A 181 22.65 -22.21 8.36
CA ALA A 181 23.41 -22.69 9.51
C ALA A 181 23.16 -24.18 9.83
N SER A 182 21.97 -24.69 9.51
CA SER A 182 21.61 -26.10 9.71
C SER A 182 22.05 -27.04 8.58
N ASN A 183 22.55 -26.51 7.46
CA ASN A 183 22.97 -27.31 6.31
C ASN A 183 24.41 -27.81 6.51
N PRO A 184 24.64 -29.13 6.69
CA PRO A 184 25.97 -29.69 6.95
C PRO A 184 26.93 -29.56 5.76
N ASN A 185 26.43 -29.24 4.56
CA ASN A 185 27.22 -29.06 3.34
C ASN A 185 27.42 -27.57 2.97
N ALA A 186 27.04 -26.63 3.83
CA ALA A 186 27.21 -25.20 3.56
C ALA A 186 28.71 -24.83 3.56
N PRO A 187 29.22 -24.10 2.53
CA PRO A 187 30.60 -23.64 2.52
C PRO A 187 30.85 -22.71 3.73
N MET A 188 31.94 -23.00 4.45
CA MET A 188 32.31 -22.37 5.72
C MET A 188 32.72 -20.88 5.62
N THR A 189 32.40 -20.20 4.51
CA THR A 189 32.73 -18.79 4.28
C THR A 189 31.68 -17.82 4.83
N HIS A 190 30.49 -18.31 5.20
CA HIS A 190 29.45 -17.52 5.85
C HIS A 190 29.23 -17.96 7.31
N TYR A 191 30.24 -17.76 8.17
CA TYR A 191 29.97 -17.73 9.61
C TYR A 191 29.26 -16.42 9.95
N VAL A 192 27.93 -16.43 9.90
CA VAL A 192 27.12 -15.38 10.52
C VAL A 192 26.91 -15.81 11.97
N PRO A 193 27.56 -15.17 12.96
CA PRO A 193 27.31 -15.50 14.35
C PRO A 193 25.80 -15.34 14.62
N PRO A 194 25.18 -16.27 15.36
CA PRO A 194 23.76 -16.15 15.66
C PRO A 194 23.52 -14.80 16.37
N PRO A 195 22.46 -14.05 16.01
CA PRO A 195 22.10 -12.82 16.67
C PRO A 195 22.11 -13.00 18.20
N SER A 196 22.86 -12.16 18.92
CA SER A 196 23.00 -12.22 20.38
C SER A 196 21.69 -12.01 21.17
N ASN A 197 20.58 -11.78 20.46
CA ASN A 197 19.26 -11.52 21.03
C ASN A 197 18.41 -12.80 21.21
N TYR A 198 18.96 -13.99 20.89
CA TYR A 198 18.31 -15.24 21.24
C TYR A 198 18.51 -15.53 22.74
N ALA A 199 17.43 -15.58 23.51
CA ALA A 199 17.48 -15.87 24.95
C ALA A 199 18.21 -17.19 25.30
N PHE A 200 18.33 -18.11 24.34
CA PHE A 200 18.94 -19.43 24.52
C PHE A 200 20.37 -19.57 23.95
N THR A 201 21.00 -18.50 23.46
CA THR A 201 22.41 -18.57 23.01
C THR A 201 23.42 -18.33 24.14
N GLN A 202 22.97 -17.91 25.33
CA GLN A 202 23.84 -17.92 26.50
C GLN A 202 24.00 -19.36 26.99
N SER A 203 25.25 -19.84 27.05
CA SER A 203 25.62 -21.15 27.59
C SER A 203 25.08 -21.40 29.00
N ALA A 204 24.82 -20.32 29.76
CA ALA A 204 24.20 -20.37 31.08
C ALA A 204 22.76 -20.94 31.08
N GLN A 205 22.06 -20.98 29.95
CA GLN A 205 20.69 -21.52 29.84
C GLN A 205 20.60 -22.81 28.99
N ALA A 206 21.72 -23.32 28.47
CA ALA A 206 21.76 -24.56 27.68
C ALA A 206 21.75 -25.84 28.55
N GLN A 207 22.00 -25.72 29.85
CA GLN A 207 21.89 -26.83 30.80
C GLN A 207 20.51 -26.85 31.44
N GLY A 208 19.53 -27.42 30.73
CA GLY A 208 18.29 -27.85 31.36
C GLY A 208 18.59 -28.91 32.41
N ASN A 209 18.30 -28.59 33.67
CA ASN A 209 18.15 -29.46 34.84
C ASN A 209 18.68 -30.89 34.72
N GLN A 210 19.89 -31.11 35.26
CA GLN A 210 20.16 -32.33 36.03
C GLN A 210 19.83 -32.04 37.49
N ALA A 211 18.58 -32.23 37.87
CA ALA A 211 18.14 -32.40 39.26
C ALA A 211 16.80 -33.15 39.26
#